data_AF-A0A836FH20-F1
#
_entry.id   AF-A0A836FH20-F1
#
_cell.length_a   1.000
_cell.length_b   1.000
_cell.length_c   1.000
_cell.angle_alpha   90.00
_cell.angle_beta   90.00
_cell.angle_gamma   90.00
#
_symmetry.space_group_name_H-M   'P 1'
#
loop_
_entity.id
_entity.type
_entity.pdbx_description
1 polymer ?
#
loop_
_entity_poly.entity_id
_entity_poly.type
_entity_poly.pdbx_seq_one_letter_code
_entity_poly.pdbx_strand_id
1 'polypeptide(L)'
;MAAQTIVLNNGVKIPVLGLGTWQANDDPKIVEQAVHDAIDAGYRHFDCAYIYHNEKEIGKVLREKIAKGIVKREDLFITTKLWNTFHKRDNVVPACQRSVENFGLGYVDLYLIHWPISYAENADGLIPVDENGHPMFGDEDFLDTWCGMEECVKLGLTKSIGLSNFNSEQINRVLSIAQIKPVINQVECHPNLNQKKLRDFCANHNIAVTAYSPFGSPNRPWAKPGDPKVILDAPEIVNIGAKYGKTPAQVILRYLVDINTIPIPKSSSKKRIEQNINIFDFKLTPEEIAIIDKFDCGGRVLQFEQYLFFKECHYSTFPTAQNLQQFYCNKQYYCNVAIVLLQLLCCRDFEHLNNFLFFQI
;
A
#
# COMPACT_ATOMS: atom_id res chain seq x y z
N MET A 1 2.07 -10.23 25.52
CA MET A 1 2.43 -11.24 24.48
C MET A 1 3.13 -10.52 23.36
N ALA A 2 4.20 -11.08 22.77
CA ALA A 2 4.87 -10.49 21.62
C ALA A 2 4.51 -11.29 20.36
N ALA A 3 4.33 -10.60 19.23
CA ALA A 3 4.13 -11.29 17.95
C ALA A 3 5.34 -12.17 17.62
N GLN A 4 5.09 -13.32 16.99
CA GLN A 4 6.16 -14.16 16.44
C GLN A 4 6.97 -13.36 15.41
N THR A 5 8.20 -13.80 15.12
CA THR A 5 9.06 -13.15 14.13
C THR A 5 9.41 -14.11 13.00
N ILE A 6 9.63 -13.57 11.81
CA ILE A 6 10.29 -14.28 10.70
C ILE A 6 11.62 -13.61 10.38
N VAL A 7 12.50 -14.35 9.72
CA VAL A 7 13.80 -13.86 9.26
C VAL A 7 13.68 -13.48 7.79
N LEU A 8 14.02 -12.24 7.47
CA LEU A 8 14.07 -11.72 6.11
C LEU A 8 15.31 -12.24 5.36
N ASN A 9 15.36 -12.08 4.04
CA ASN A 9 16.47 -12.59 3.23
C ASN A 9 17.85 -11.97 3.52
N ASN A 10 17.89 -10.87 4.30
CA ASN A 10 19.10 -10.24 4.80
C ASN A 10 19.42 -10.58 6.27
N GLY A 11 18.70 -11.55 6.87
CA GLY A 11 18.91 -12.00 8.25
C GLY A 11 18.20 -11.16 9.33
N VAL A 12 17.59 -10.03 8.99
CA VAL A 12 16.85 -9.19 9.93
C VAL A 12 15.56 -9.88 10.35
N LYS A 13 15.20 -9.80 11.64
CA LYS A 13 13.94 -10.32 12.16
C LYS A 13 12.84 -9.27 12.11
N ILE A 14 11.67 -9.63 11.60
CA ILE A 14 10.48 -8.78 11.59
C ILE A 14 9.33 -9.46 12.36
N PRO A 15 8.63 -8.74 13.26
CA PRO A 15 7.39 -9.23 13.85
C PRO A 15 6.29 -9.44 12.79
N VAL A 16 5.63 -10.60 12.80
CA VAL A 16 4.64 -11.00 11.79
C VAL A 16 3.28 -10.29 11.92
N LEU A 17 3.20 -9.27 12.78
CA LEU A 17 2.05 -8.38 12.91
C LEU A 17 2.57 -7.00 13.30
N GLY A 18 2.12 -5.97 12.58
CA GLY A 18 2.43 -4.57 12.90
C GLY A 18 1.18 -3.72 13.09
N LEU A 19 1.37 -2.51 13.64
CA LEU A 19 0.35 -1.48 13.66
C LEU A 19 0.48 -0.62 12.39
N GLY A 20 -0.57 -0.56 11.58
CA GLY A 20 -0.64 0.41 10.48
C GLY A 20 -1.02 1.80 11.01
N THR A 21 -0.35 2.86 10.53
CA THR A 21 -0.58 4.24 11.00
C THR A 21 -1.17 5.18 9.95
N TRP A 22 -1.73 4.61 8.88
CA TRP A 22 -2.38 5.39 7.82
C TRP A 22 -3.60 6.18 8.34
N GLN A 23 -3.55 7.51 8.14
CA GLN A 23 -4.62 8.48 7.89
C GLN A 23 -4.10 9.89 8.26
N ALA A 24 -3.63 10.64 7.26
CA ALA A 24 -2.98 11.95 7.47
C ALA A 24 -3.86 13.02 8.11
N ASN A 25 -5.18 12.83 8.10
CA ASN A 25 -6.15 13.76 8.68
C ASN A 25 -6.56 13.40 10.12
N ASP A 26 -6.01 12.33 10.70
CA ASP A 26 -6.25 12.02 12.11
C ASP A 26 -5.61 13.12 12.98
N ASP A 27 -6.28 13.51 14.06
CA ASP A 27 -5.69 14.38 15.08
C ASP A 27 -4.36 13.74 15.56
N PRO A 28 -3.24 14.49 15.56
CA PRO A 28 -1.94 14.02 16.09
C PRO A 28 -2.06 13.24 17.41
N LYS A 29 -2.93 13.68 18.33
CA LYS A 29 -3.14 13.01 19.62
C LYS A 29 -3.75 11.62 19.49
N ILE A 30 -4.60 11.39 18.49
CA ILE A 30 -5.19 10.07 18.22
C ILE A 30 -4.10 9.12 17.74
N VAL A 31 -3.19 9.59 16.88
CA VAL A 31 -2.04 8.79 16.42
C VAL A 31 -1.12 8.47 17.59
N GLU A 32 -0.76 9.48 18.40
CA GLU A 32 0.09 9.29 19.58
C GLU A 32 -0.52 8.24 20.54
N GLN A 33 -1.80 8.39 20.88
CA GLN A 33 -2.48 7.46 21.78
C GLN A 33 -2.54 6.03 21.22
N ALA A 34 -2.79 5.86 19.91
CA ALA A 34 -2.78 4.56 19.28
C ALA A 34 -1.41 3.87 19.38
N VAL A 35 -0.32 4.62 19.22
CA VAL A 35 1.04 4.09 19.38
C VAL A 35 1.34 3.73 20.83
N HIS A 36 0.91 4.55 21.80
CA HIS A 36 1.01 4.22 23.23
C HIS A 36 0.31 2.90 23.55
N ASP A 37 -0.96 2.78 23.14
CA ASP A 37 -1.78 1.58 23.38
C ASP A 37 -1.18 0.34 22.71
N ALA A 38 -0.63 0.48 21.49
CA ALA A 38 0.00 -0.63 20.78
C ALA A 38 1.27 -1.13 21.49
N ILE A 39 2.13 -0.24 21.98
CA ILE A 39 3.32 -0.64 22.75
C ILE A 39 2.92 -1.39 24.01
N ASP A 40 1.91 -0.89 24.72
CA ASP A 40 1.40 -1.48 25.96
C ASP A 40 0.73 -2.84 25.71
N ALA A 41 0.06 -3.01 24.57
CA ALA A 41 -0.50 -4.30 24.13
C ALA A 41 0.57 -5.32 23.69
N GLY A 42 1.80 -4.88 23.40
CA GLY A 42 2.92 -5.73 23.02
C GLY A 42 3.35 -5.65 21.56
N TYR A 43 2.85 -4.68 20.79
CA TYR A 43 3.34 -4.43 19.43
C TYR A 43 4.80 -4.00 19.44
N ARG A 44 5.55 -4.49 18.46
CA ARG A 44 6.94 -4.13 18.21
C ARG A 44 7.20 -3.73 16.76
N HIS A 45 6.20 -3.83 15.89
CA HIS A 45 6.30 -3.43 14.48
C HIS A 45 5.31 -2.30 14.20
N PHE A 46 5.81 -1.19 13.65
CA PHE A 46 5.03 -0.01 13.28
C PHE A 46 5.23 0.28 11.80
N ASP A 47 4.14 0.24 11.04
CA ASP A 47 4.12 0.59 9.62
C ASP A 47 3.65 2.02 9.42
N CYS A 48 4.57 2.86 8.92
CA CYS A 48 4.40 4.29 8.70
C CYS A 48 4.65 4.63 7.22
N ALA A 49 4.50 5.90 6.85
CA ALA A 49 4.95 6.43 5.57
C ALA A 49 5.11 7.95 5.66
N TYR A 50 6.02 8.51 4.85
CA TYR A 50 6.20 9.96 4.76
C TYR A 50 4.89 10.70 4.49
N ILE A 51 4.11 10.20 3.52
CA ILE A 51 2.84 10.83 3.07
C ILE A 51 1.72 10.76 4.11
N TYR A 52 1.90 10.04 5.22
CA TYR A 52 0.89 10.04 6.30
C TYR A 52 1.04 11.26 7.21
N HIS A 53 2.11 12.06 7.04
CA HIS A 53 2.35 13.32 7.76
C HIS A 53 2.30 13.19 9.29
N ASN A 54 2.61 12.01 9.82
CA ASN A 54 2.51 11.71 11.25
C ASN A 54 3.76 11.01 11.84
N GLU A 55 4.88 11.00 11.10
CA GLU A 55 6.14 10.37 11.54
C GLU A 55 6.71 11.00 12.83
N LYS A 56 6.53 12.32 13.00
CA LYS A 56 7.05 13.06 14.16
C LYS A 56 6.33 12.69 15.45
N GLU A 57 5.01 12.58 15.37
CA GLU A 57 4.10 12.19 16.45
C GLU A 57 4.42 10.77 16.90
N ILE A 58 4.57 9.85 15.95
CA ILE A 58 4.97 8.46 16.23
C ILE A 58 6.36 8.45 16.88
N GLY A 59 7.33 9.13 16.27
CA GLY A 59 8.69 9.24 16.80
C GLY A 59 8.76 9.74 18.23
N LYS A 60 7.96 10.77 18.57
CA LYS A 60 7.85 11.30 19.94
C LYS A 60 7.43 10.21 20.92
N VAL A 61 6.35 9.49 20.66
CA VAL A 61 5.86 8.42 21.55
C VAL A 61 6.89 7.30 21.72
N LEU A 62 7.54 6.88 20.63
CA LEU A 62 8.57 5.85 20.67
C LEU A 62 9.75 6.28 21.57
N ARG A 63 10.25 7.51 21.39
CA ARG A 63 11.33 8.06 22.23
C ARG A 63 10.93 8.15 23.70
N GLU A 64 9.69 8.54 24.00
CA GLU A 64 9.19 8.58 25.37
C GLU A 64 9.14 7.18 26.02
N LYS A 65 8.68 6.16 25.29
CA LYS A 65 8.63 4.78 25.78
C LYS A 65 10.04 4.21 25.98
N ILE A 66 10.98 4.57 25.11
CA ILE A 66 12.41 4.21 25.27
C ILE A 66 13.02 4.90 26.49
N ALA A 67 12.82 6.21 26.65
CA ALA A 67 13.35 6.97 27.78
C ALA A 67 12.81 6.46 29.14
N LYS A 68 11.57 5.96 29.16
CA LYS A 68 10.95 5.32 30.32
C LYS A 68 11.39 3.85 30.54
N GLY A 69 12.22 3.29 29.66
CA GLY A 69 12.68 1.90 29.75
C GLY A 69 11.61 0.84 29.48
N ILE A 70 10.48 1.22 28.85
CA ILE A 70 9.37 0.28 28.55
C ILE A 70 9.73 -0.65 27.39
N VAL A 71 10.50 -0.13 26.42
CA VAL A 71 11.06 -0.86 25.27
C VAL A 71 12.43 -0.28 24.95
N LYS A 72 13.29 -1.05 24.27
CA LYS A 72 14.53 -0.53 23.69
C LYS A 72 14.36 -0.28 22.19
N ARG A 73 15.25 0.52 21.59
CA ARG A 73 15.20 0.79 20.15
C ARG A 73 15.34 -0.49 19.33
N GLU A 74 16.22 -1.39 19.75
CA GLU A 74 16.45 -2.69 19.10
C GLU A 74 15.30 -3.68 19.24
N ASP A 75 14.34 -3.43 20.15
CA ASP A 75 13.11 -4.22 20.26
C ASP A 75 12.04 -3.79 19.23
N LEU A 76 12.22 -2.65 18.58
CA LEU A 76 11.24 -2.04 17.67
C LEU A 76 11.65 -2.23 16.21
N PHE A 77 10.65 -2.48 15.36
CA PHE A 77 10.75 -2.57 13.92
C PHE A 77 9.93 -1.44 13.29
N ILE A 78 10.60 -0.42 12.76
CA ILE A 78 9.97 0.77 12.17
C ILE A 78 10.08 0.70 10.65
N THR A 79 8.92 0.64 10.00
CA THR A 79 8.80 0.73 8.53
C THR A 79 8.35 2.13 8.15
N THR A 80 9.01 2.75 7.17
CA THR A 80 8.49 3.94 6.48
C THR A 80 8.71 3.84 4.96
N LYS A 81 8.18 4.80 4.20
CA LYS A 81 8.06 4.70 2.74
C LYS A 81 8.46 6.01 2.06
N LEU A 82 9.29 5.90 1.02
CA LEU A 82 9.63 6.95 0.07
C LEU A 82 8.39 7.33 -0.74
N TRP A 83 7.99 8.60 -0.68
CA TRP A 83 6.83 9.08 -1.44
C TRP A 83 7.18 9.36 -2.92
N ASN A 84 6.16 9.30 -3.76
CA ASN A 84 6.23 9.31 -5.21
C ASN A 84 6.91 10.58 -5.80
N THR A 85 6.93 11.69 -5.05
CA THR A 85 7.60 12.96 -5.45
C THR A 85 9.13 12.94 -5.24
N PHE A 86 9.67 11.88 -4.65
CA PHE A 86 11.10 11.74 -4.34
C PHE A 86 11.77 10.59 -5.10
N HIS A 87 11.21 10.20 -6.25
CA HIS A 87 11.72 9.07 -7.05
C HIS A 87 13.04 9.36 -7.76
N LYS A 88 13.36 10.62 -8.03
CA LYS A 88 14.67 11.00 -8.57
C LYS A 88 15.76 10.52 -7.62
N ARG A 89 16.76 9.81 -8.16
CA ARG A 89 17.83 9.15 -7.39
C ARG A 89 18.46 10.05 -6.32
N ASP A 90 18.79 11.29 -6.67
CA ASP A 90 19.44 12.24 -5.77
C ASP A 90 18.54 12.71 -4.62
N ASN A 91 17.22 12.57 -4.75
CA ASN A 91 16.23 12.93 -3.73
C ASN A 91 15.97 11.80 -2.73
N VAL A 92 16.35 10.55 -3.03
CA VAL A 92 16.04 9.37 -2.21
C VAL A 92 16.72 9.42 -0.84
N VAL A 93 18.03 9.69 -0.80
CA VAL A 93 18.79 9.78 0.46
C VAL A 93 18.30 10.94 1.33
N PRO A 94 18.14 12.18 0.82
CA PRO A 94 17.56 13.29 1.58
C PRO A 94 16.16 12.99 2.12
N ALA A 95 15.31 12.31 1.34
CA ALA A 95 13.97 11.93 1.79
C ALA A 95 14.02 10.88 2.93
N CYS A 96 14.92 9.90 2.84
CA CYS A 96 15.13 8.92 3.91
C CYS A 96 15.66 9.58 5.19
N GLN A 97 16.66 10.46 5.08
CA GLN A 97 17.20 11.24 6.21
C GLN A 97 16.11 12.04 6.92
N ARG A 98 15.25 12.72 6.16
CA ARG A 98 14.11 13.47 6.71
C ARG A 98 13.18 12.57 7.54
N SER A 99 12.84 11.38 7.05
CA SER A 99 12.04 10.42 7.84
C SER A 99 12.79 9.96 9.10
N VAL A 100 14.08 9.64 9.01
CA VAL A 100 14.91 9.27 10.17
C VAL A 100 14.93 10.38 11.23
N GLU A 101 15.05 11.64 10.80
CA GLU A 101 14.98 12.82 11.66
C GLU A 101 13.60 13.00 12.30
N ASN A 102 12.52 12.83 11.53
CA ASN A 102 11.15 12.88 12.06
C ASN A 102 10.96 11.88 13.20
N PHE A 103 11.40 10.63 13.00
CA PHE A 103 11.34 9.61 14.05
C PHE A 103 12.31 9.88 15.21
N GLY A 104 13.47 10.50 14.95
CA GLY A 104 14.48 10.80 15.96
C GLY A 104 15.03 9.55 16.67
N LEU A 105 15.12 8.43 15.95
CA LEU A 105 15.53 7.11 16.46
C LEU A 105 16.89 6.64 15.92
N GLY A 106 17.57 7.48 15.13
CA GLY A 106 18.88 7.19 14.52
C GLY A 106 18.82 6.38 13.22
N TYR A 107 17.86 5.48 13.07
CA TYR A 107 17.61 4.71 11.83
C TYR A 107 16.17 4.17 11.78
N VAL A 108 15.73 3.72 10.61
CA VAL A 108 14.50 2.90 10.43
C VAL A 108 14.87 1.46 10.05
N ASP A 109 14.02 0.49 10.39
CA ASP A 109 14.34 -0.93 10.15
C ASP A 109 14.08 -1.33 8.69
N LEU A 110 13.07 -0.72 8.08
CA LEU A 110 12.66 -0.97 6.70
C LEU A 110 12.25 0.33 6.00
N TYR A 111 12.81 0.56 4.82
CA TYR A 111 12.43 1.66 3.94
C TYR A 111 11.91 1.12 2.60
N LEU A 112 10.69 1.50 2.23
CA LEU A 112 10.01 0.99 1.04
C LEU A 112 9.87 2.07 -0.03
N ILE A 113 10.00 1.73 -1.31
CA ILE A 113 9.41 2.55 -2.38
C ILE A 113 7.88 2.40 -2.26
N HIS A 114 7.13 3.48 -2.05
CA HIS A 114 5.69 3.39 -1.73
C HIS A 114 4.86 2.92 -2.94
N TRP A 115 5.20 3.36 -4.15
CA TRP A 115 4.58 2.95 -5.39
C TRP A 115 5.62 2.89 -6.52
N PRO A 116 5.45 2.04 -7.55
CA PRO A 116 6.32 2.03 -8.73
C PRO A 116 6.05 3.22 -9.69
N ILE A 117 5.60 4.37 -9.16
CA ILE A 117 5.12 5.51 -9.95
C ILE A 117 5.70 6.79 -9.36
N SER A 118 6.33 7.60 -10.21
CA SER A 118 6.84 8.92 -9.86
C SER A 118 5.80 10.01 -10.10
N TYR A 119 5.84 11.03 -9.24
CA TYR A 119 5.18 12.32 -9.48
C TYR A 119 6.21 13.40 -9.82
N ALA A 120 5.76 14.47 -10.45
CA ALA A 120 6.57 15.67 -10.63
C ALA A 120 7.05 16.21 -9.27
N GLU A 121 8.26 16.77 -9.20
CA GLU A 121 8.86 17.20 -7.93
C GLU A 121 8.03 18.26 -7.18
N ASN A 122 7.27 19.08 -7.91
CA ASN A 122 6.39 20.12 -7.36
C ASN A 122 4.95 19.64 -7.06
N ALA A 123 4.66 18.36 -7.29
CA ALA A 123 3.35 17.79 -7.01
C ALA A 123 3.14 17.64 -5.50
N ASP A 124 1.90 17.83 -5.03
CA ASP A 124 1.55 17.66 -3.62
C ASP A 124 0.26 16.84 -3.45
N GLY A 125 0.18 16.14 -2.32
CA GLY A 125 -0.93 15.28 -1.95
C GLY A 125 -0.84 13.84 -2.47
N LEU A 126 -1.88 13.07 -2.16
CA LEU A 126 -1.98 11.64 -2.50
C LEU A 126 -2.19 11.38 -3.98
N ILE A 127 -2.88 12.31 -4.65
CA ILE A 127 -3.28 12.22 -6.05
C ILE A 127 -3.16 13.65 -6.62
N PRO A 128 -1.93 14.08 -6.94
CA PRO A 128 -1.70 15.43 -7.45
C PRO A 128 -2.24 15.55 -8.87
N VAL A 129 -2.91 16.68 -9.13
CA VAL A 129 -3.40 17.07 -10.45
C VAL A 129 -2.99 18.51 -10.77
N ASP A 130 -2.81 18.80 -12.05
CA ASP A 130 -2.53 20.15 -12.54
C ASP A 130 -3.79 21.05 -12.50
N GLU A 131 -3.65 22.29 -12.95
CA GLU A 131 -4.75 23.27 -13.02
C GLU A 131 -5.94 22.82 -13.90
N ASN A 132 -5.71 21.86 -14.80
CA ASN A 132 -6.72 21.28 -15.70
C ASN A 132 -7.28 19.95 -15.17
N GLY A 133 -6.83 19.48 -14.00
CA GLY A 133 -7.24 18.21 -13.41
C GLY A 133 -6.51 16.97 -13.95
N HIS A 134 -5.42 17.14 -14.71
CA HIS A 134 -4.61 16.01 -15.18
C HIS A 134 -3.61 15.54 -14.13
N PRO A 135 -3.39 14.22 -13.98
CA PRO A 135 -2.39 13.70 -13.04
C PRO A 135 -0.98 14.24 -13.29
N MET A 136 -0.30 14.68 -12.22
CA MET A 136 1.07 15.23 -12.28
C MET A 136 2.15 14.15 -12.15
N PHE A 137 2.30 13.32 -13.18
CA PHE A 137 3.32 12.27 -13.19
C PHE A 137 4.73 12.84 -13.42
N GLY A 138 5.73 12.16 -12.84
CA GLY A 138 7.15 12.36 -13.14
C GLY A 138 7.64 11.30 -14.13
N ASP A 139 8.87 11.43 -14.62
CA ASP A 139 9.43 10.53 -15.62
C ASP A 139 10.37 9.45 -15.07
N GLU A 140 10.56 9.45 -13.76
CA GLU A 140 11.65 8.75 -13.09
C GLU A 140 11.38 7.25 -13.04
N ASP A 141 12.35 6.45 -13.51
CA ASP A 141 12.30 5.00 -13.41
C ASP A 141 12.59 4.56 -11.97
N PHE A 142 11.76 3.68 -11.43
CA PHE A 142 11.95 3.11 -10.10
C PHE A 142 13.26 2.30 -9.97
N LEU A 143 13.92 1.95 -11.09
CA LEU A 143 15.25 1.36 -11.09
C LEU A 143 16.34 2.33 -10.60
N ASP A 144 16.28 3.60 -11.03
CA ASP A 144 17.18 4.64 -10.51
C ASP A 144 16.85 4.97 -9.06
N THR A 145 15.56 4.99 -8.71
CA THR A 145 15.11 5.09 -7.32
C THR A 145 15.70 3.97 -6.47
N TRP A 146 15.68 2.72 -6.96
CA TRP A 146 16.24 1.57 -6.25
C TRP A 146 17.72 1.73 -5.94
N CYS A 147 18.50 2.28 -6.88
CA CYS A 147 19.92 2.59 -6.63
C CYS A 147 20.11 3.60 -5.49
N GLY A 148 19.21 4.58 -5.36
CA GLY A 148 19.17 5.48 -4.21
C GLY A 148 18.79 4.78 -2.90
N MET A 149 17.86 3.82 -2.95
CA MET A 149 17.49 3.00 -1.78
C MET A 149 18.66 2.18 -1.25
N GLU A 150 19.48 1.61 -2.14
CA GLU A 150 20.70 0.88 -1.77
C GLU A 150 21.72 1.78 -1.07
N GLU A 151 21.82 3.04 -1.49
CA GLU A 151 22.68 4.03 -0.83
C GLU A 151 22.19 4.35 0.59
N CYS A 152 20.88 4.42 0.83
CA CYS A 152 20.33 4.58 2.18
C CYS A 152 20.76 3.45 3.14
N VAL A 153 20.92 2.22 2.63
CA VAL A 153 21.45 1.10 3.44
C VAL A 153 22.94 1.28 3.73
N LYS A 154 23.74 1.65 2.70
CA LYS A 154 25.19 1.87 2.84
C LYS A 154 25.51 2.98 3.85
N LEU A 155 24.69 4.02 3.88
CA LEU A 155 24.78 5.13 4.83
C LEU A 155 24.22 4.80 6.24
N GLY A 156 23.64 3.61 6.43
CA GLY A 156 23.09 3.18 7.71
C GLY A 156 21.78 3.83 8.13
N LEU A 157 21.10 4.55 7.22
CA LEU A 157 19.81 5.20 7.48
C LEU A 157 18.69 4.18 7.66
N THR A 158 18.79 3.05 6.96
CA THR A 158 17.88 1.91 7.09
C THR A 158 18.63 0.59 7.17
N LYS A 159 18.07 -0.40 7.88
CA LYS A 159 18.63 -1.77 7.94
C LYS A 159 18.23 -2.61 6.73
N SER A 160 17.06 -2.35 6.17
CA SER A 160 16.49 -3.12 5.06
C SER A 160 15.77 -2.20 4.07
N ILE A 161 15.68 -2.64 2.83
CA ILE A 161 14.92 -1.95 1.77
C ILE A 161 13.98 -2.91 1.07
N GLY A 162 12.87 -2.37 0.56
CA GLY A 162 11.84 -3.16 -0.11
C GLY A 162 10.92 -2.32 -0.97
N LEU A 163 9.84 -2.97 -1.38
CA LEU A 163 8.89 -2.47 -2.37
C LEU A 163 7.50 -2.38 -1.73
N SER A 164 6.65 -1.52 -2.28
CA SER A 164 5.23 -1.48 -1.98
C SER A 164 4.46 -1.28 -3.27
N ASN A 165 3.41 -2.08 -3.48
CA ASN A 165 2.53 -2.04 -4.65
C ASN A 165 3.18 -2.47 -5.98
N PHE A 166 4.32 -3.15 -5.95
CA PHE A 166 4.96 -3.68 -7.15
C PHE A 166 4.32 -4.99 -7.60
N ASN A 167 4.15 -5.17 -8.90
CA ASN A 167 3.77 -6.45 -9.50
C ASN A 167 5.01 -7.33 -9.80
N SER A 168 4.80 -8.57 -10.26
CA SER A 168 5.90 -9.51 -10.52
C SER A 168 6.87 -9.06 -11.61
N GLU A 169 6.40 -8.37 -12.64
CA GLU A 169 7.26 -7.87 -13.74
C GLU A 169 8.17 -6.75 -13.24
N GLN A 170 7.63 -5.80 -12.48
CA GLN A 170 8.39 -4.71 -11.88
C GLN A 170 9.39 -5.22 -10.84
N ILE A 171 9.01 -6.22 -10.02
CA ILE A 171 9.95 -6.86 -9.10
C ILE A 171 11.09 -7.52 -9.88
N ASN A 172 10.82 -8.21 -10.98
CA ASN A 172 11.87 -8.79 -11.82
C ASN A 172 12.82 -7.73 -12.39
N ARG A 173 12.31 -6.56 -12.80
CA ARG A 173 13.16 -5.44 -13.23
C ARG A 173 14.06 -4.93 -12.11
N VAL A 174 13.56 -4.82 -10.87
CA VAL A 174 14.40 -4.45 -9.73
C VAL A 174 15.45 -5.53 -9.47
N LEU A 175 15.06 -6.80 -9.48
CA LEU A 175 15.96 -7.93 -9.24
C LEU A 175 17.08 -8.05 -10.28
N SER A 176 16.90 -7.56 -11.51
CA SER A 176 17.93 -7.64 -12.54
C SER A 176 19.10 -6.68 -12.32
N ILE A 177 18.90 -5.63 -11.50
CA ILE A 177 19.95 -4.63 -11.19
C ILE A 177 20.36 -4.62 -9.72
N ALA A 178 19.57 -5.22 -8.82
CA ALA A 178 19.74 -5.10 -7.38
C ALA A 178 21.06 -5.70 -6.88
N GLN A 179 21.88 -4.88 -6.24
CA GLN A 179 23.01 -5.31 -5.41
C GLN A 179 22.53 -5.75 -4.03
N ILE A 180 21.51 -5.07 -3.49
CA ILE A 180 20.80 -5.42 -2.27
C ILE A 180 19.39 -5.85 -2.68
N LYS A 181 19.05 -7.11 -2.45
CA LYS A 181 17.74 -7.66 -2.83
C LYS A 181 16.62 -7.02 -1.99
N PRO A 182 15.44 -6.70 -2.58
CA PRO A 182 14.28 -6.30 -1.79
C PRO A 182 13.91 -7.38 -0.79
N VAL A 183 13.70 -7.00 0.47
CA VAL A 183 13.35 -7.96 1.53
C VAL A 183 11.86 -8.25 1.59
N ILE A 184 11.04 -7.26 1.21
CA ILE A 184 9.58 -7.25 1.34
C ILE A 184 8.95 -6.61 0.09
N ASN A 185 7.79 -7.10 -0.32
CA ASN A 185 6.81 -6.36 -1.11
C ASN A 185 5.53 -6.17 -0.27
N GLN A 186 5.18 -4.93 0.06
CA GLN A 186 3.98 -4.59 0.80
C GLN A 186 2.81 -4.33 -0.16
N VAL A 187 1.72 -5.08 -0.06
CA VAL A 187 0.57 -4.99 -0.99
C VAL A 187 -0.77 -5.13 -0.29
N GLU A 188 -1.83 -4.70 -0.96
CA GLU A 188 -3.20 -4.98 -0.52
C GLU A 188 -3.40 -6.49 -0.49
N CYS A 189 -3.76 -7.02 0.68
CA CYS A 189 -3.98 -8.45 0.84
C CYS A 189 -4.99 -8.71 1.95
N HIS A 190 -6.07 -9.41 1.60
CA HIS A 190 -7.20 -9.76 2.47
C HIS A 190 -8.00 -10.89 1.79
N PRO A 191 -9.02 -11.50 2.43
CA PRO A 191 -9.73 -12.65 1.85
C PRO A 191 -10.25 -12.44 0.43
N ASN A 192 -10.74 -11.24 0.08
CA ASN A 192 -11.21 -10.93 -1.29
C ASN A 192 -10.11 -10.65 -2.34
N LEU A 193 -8.85 -10.52 -1.91
CA LEU A 193 -7.69 -10.29 -2.74
C LEU A 193 -6.50 -10.96 -2.03
N ASN A 194 -6.44 -12.30 -2.05
CA ASN A 194 -5.51 -13.07 -1.23
C ASN A 194 -4.06 -13.05 -1.75
N GLN A 195 -3.86 -12.46 -2.93
CA GLN A 195 -2.58 -12.29 -3.62
C GLN A 195 -1.83 -13.59 -3.89
N LYS A 196 -2.51 -14.75 -4.03
CA LYS A 196 -1.84 -16.05 -4.13
C LYS A 196 -0.73 -16.09 -5.18
N LYS A 197 -1.00 -15.64 -6.41
CA LYS A 197 0.00 -15.62 -7.49
C LYS A 197 1.23 -14.75 -7.15
N LEU A 198 1.01 -13.56 -6.61
CA LEU A 198 2.09 -12.63 -6.24
C LEU A 198 2.86 -13.13 -5.02
N ARG A 199 2.19 -13.73 -4.04
CA ARG A 199 2.81 -14.35 -2.87
C ARG A 199 3.68 -15.53 -3.25
N ASP A 200 3.19 -16.41 -4.12
CA ASP A 200 3.96 -17.57 -4.63
C ASP A 200 5.21 -17.06 -5.39
N PHE A 201 5.07 -16.02 -6.21
CA PHE A 201 6.19 -15.36 -6.88
C PHE A 201 7.20 -14.78 -5.88
N CYS A 202 6.76 -13.96 -4.92
CA CYS A 202 7.63 -13.37 -3.90
C CYS A 202 8.37 -14.45 -3.09
N ALA A 203 7.67 -15.52 -2.71
CA ALA A 203 8.26 -16.65 -1.99
C ALA A 203 9.39 -17.33 -2.79
N ASN A 204 9.19 -17.55 -4.09
CA ASN A 204 10.23 -18.11 -4.98
C ASN A 204 11.47 -17.20 -5.09
N HIS A 205 11.32 -15.91 -4.81
CA HIS A 205 12.42 -14.95 -4.74
C HIS A 205 12.85 -14.65 -3.29
N ASN A 206 12.43 -15.39 -2.26
CA ASN A 206 12.73 -15.08 -0.85
C ASN A 206 12.39 -13.62 -0.47
N ILE A 207 11.29 -13.09 -1.00
CA ILE A 207 10.74 -11.77 -0.69
C ILE A 207 9.51 -12.01 0.20
N ALA A 208 9.48 -11.42 1.40
CA ALA A 208 8.32 -11.51 2.27
C ALA A 208 7.18 -10.60 1.77
N VAL A 209 5.94 -10.90 2.17
CA VAL A 209 4.77 -10.09 1.81
C VAL A 209 4.16 -9.47 3.06
N THR A 210 4.05 -8.15 3.07
CA THR A 210 3.30 -7.41 4.10
C THR A 210 1.91 -7.09 3.56
N ALA A 211 0.87 -7.41 4.32
CA ALA A 211 -0.54 -7.27 3.94
C ALA A 211 -1.14 -5.98 4.53
N TYR A 212 -1.24 -4.93 3.71
CA TYR A 212 -2.01 -3.74 4.08
C TYR A 212 -3.50 -3.91 3.76
N SER A 213 -4.35 -3.07 4.37
CA SER A 213 -5.82 -3.16 4.28
C SER A 213 -6.37 -4.56 4.61
N PRO A 214 -5.94 -5.23 5.69
CA PRO A 214 -6.36 -6.61 5.97
C PRO A 214 -7.89 -6.80 6.10
N PHE A 215 -8.63 -5.71 6.35
CA PHE A 215 -10.09 -5.67 6.44
C PHE A 215 -10.77 -4.94 5.27
N GLY A 216 -10.08 -4.71 4.16
CA GLY A 216 -10.64 -4.04 2.97
C GLY A 216 -10.95 -2.55 3.15
N SER A 217 -10.30 -1.89 4.11
CA SER A 217 -10.44 -0.44 4.39
C SER A 217 -11.91 0.03 4.38
N PRO A 218 -12.74 -0.42 5.34
CA PRO A 218 -14.20 -0.26 5.29
C PRO A 218 -14.66 1.20 5.38
N ASN A 219 -13.85 2.09 5.98
CA ASN A 219 -14.13 3.52 6.12
C ASN A 219 -13.33 4.39 5.14
N ARG A 220 -12.94 3.84 3.98
CA ARG A 220 -12.18 4.60 2.99
C ARG A 220 -13.06 5.70 2.36
N PRO A 221 -12.57 6.95 2.21
CA PRO A 221 -13.38 8.06 1.71
C PRO A 221 -13.74 7.93 0.22
N TRP A 222 -13.03 7.08 -0.53
CA TRP A 222 -13.26 6.85 -1.96
C TRP A 222 -14.14 5.62 -2.26
N ALA A 223 -14.83 5.06 -1.26
CA ALA A 223 -15.70 3.90 -1.48
C ALA A 223 -16.87 4.25 -2.41
N LYS A 224 -17.10 3.44 -3.45
CA LYS A 224 -18.23 3.58 -4.39
C LYS A 224 -19.31 2.53 -4.09
N PRO A 225 -20.59 2.81 -4.40
CA PRO A 225 -21.63 1.78 -4.38
C PRO A 225 -21.24 0.59 -5.25
N GLY A 226 -21.33 -0.63 -4.70
CA GLY A 226 -20.97 -1.86 -5.42
C GLY A 226 -19.50 -2.28 -5.30
N ASP A 227 -18.63 -1.48 -4.67
CA ASP A 227 -17.25 -1.91 -4.41
C ASP A 227 -17.21 -3.21 -3.59
N PRO A 228 -16.21 -4.08 -3.82
CA PRO A 228 -16.00 -5.27 -3.00
C PRO A 228 -15.81 -4.88 -1.53
N LYS A 229 -16.41 -5.67 -0.64
CA LYS A 229 -16.30 -5.51 0.82
C LYS A 229 -15.78 -6.79 1.41
N VAL A 230 -14.79 -6.68 2.30
CA VAL A 230 -14.40 -7.79 3.16
C VAL A 230 -15.51 -7.99 4.18
N ILE A 231 -16.25 -9.09 4.01
CA ILE A 231 -17.42 -9.43 4.83
C ILE A 231 -16.92 -10.12 6.10
N LEU A 232 -16.66 -9.34 7.15
CA LEU A 232 -16.22 -9.86 8.45
C LEU A 232 -17.26 -10.82 9.07
N ASP A 233 -18.53 -10.60 8.78
CA ASP A 233 -19.68 -11.33 9.33
C ASP A 233 -20.12 -12.52 8.49
N ALA A 234 -19.31 -12.94 7.50
CA ALA A 234 -19.59 -14.15 6.73
C ALA A 234 -19.74 -15.36 7.67
N PRO A 235 -20.80 -16.19 7.54
CA PRO A 235 -21.05 -17.31 8.45
C PRO A 235 -19.85 -18.24 8.62
N GLU A 236 -19.08 -18.46 7.56
CA GLU A 236 -17.86 -19.25 7.56
C GLU A 236 -16.82 -18.67 8.52
N ILE A 237 -16.57 -17.36 8.47
CA ILE A 237 -15.58 -16.68 9.32
C ILE A 237 -16.07 -16.64 10.78
N VAL A 238 -17.37 -16.37 10.98
CA VAL A 238 -17.99 -16.36 12.31
C VAL A 238 -17.92 -17.74 12.97
N ASN A 239 -18.22 -18.81 12.23
CA ASN A 239 -18.16 -20.18 12.74
C ASN A 239 -16.74 -20.61 13.09
N ILE A 240 -15.75 -20.24 12.26
CA ILE A 240 -14.33 -20.43 12.58
C ILE A 240 -13.95 -19.66 13.85
N GLY A 241 -14.39 -18.41 13.98
CA GLY A 241 -14.16 -17.60 15.18
C GLY A 241 -14.75 -18.24 16.44
N ALA A 242 -15.99 -18.72 16.36
CA ALA A 242 -16.68 -19.39 17.47
C ALA A 242 -15.93 -20.64 17.95
N LYS A 243 -15.39 -21.45 17.02
CA LYS A 243 -14.58 -22.65 17.34
C LYS A 243 -13.36 -22.32 18.21
N TYR A 244 -12.72 -21.16 17.99
CA TYR A 244 -11.51 -20.75 18.73
C TYR A 244 -11.77 -19.72 19.83
N GLY A 245 -13.02 -19.28 20.04
CA GLY A 245 -13.33 -18.16 20.95
C GLY A 245 -12.74 -16.82 20.47
N LYS A 246 -12.67 -16.61 19.16
CA LYS A 246 -12.05 -15.45 18.51
C LYS A 246 -13.05 -14.64 17.72
N THR A 247 -12.77 -13.34 17.58
CA THR A 247 -13.56 -12.44 16.74
C THR A 247 -13.26 -12.68 15.25
N PRO A 248 -14.17 -12.32 14.32
CA PRO A 248 -13.88 -12.45 12.90
C PRO A 248 -12.65 -11.67 12.42
N ALA A 249 -12.37 -10.50 13.01
CA ALA A 249 -11.16 -9.74 12.72
C ALA A 249 -9.89 -10.52 13.08
N GLN A 250 -9.89 -11.24 14.22
CA GLN A 250 -8.78 -12.10 14.62
C GLN A 250 -8.61 -13.30 13.68
N VAL A 251 -9.71 -13.89 13.20
CA VAL A 251 -9.67 -14.97 12.21
C VAL A 251 -9.03 -14.49 10.90
N ILE A 252 -9.40 -13.32 10.39
CA ILE A 252 -8.80 -12.77 9.16
C ILE A 252 -7.32 -12.45 9.34
N LEU A 253 -6.94 -11.84 10.46
CA LEU A 253 -5.52 -11.58 10.73
C LEU A 253 -4.73 -12.88 10.85
N ARG A 254 -5.28 -13.90 11.52
CA ARG A 254 -4.66 -15.23 11.62
C ARG A 254 -4.54 -15.90 10.25
N TYR A 255 -5.56 -15.82 9.41
CA TYR A 255 -5.53 -16.27 8.02
C TYR A 255 -4.37 -15.63 7.26
N LEU A 256 -4.21 -14.31 7.34
CA LEU A 256 -3.11 -13.60 6.70
C LEU A 256 -1.74 -14.07 7.20
N VAL A 257 -1.58 -14.35 8.50
CA VAL A 257 -0.32 -14.92 9.01
C VAL A 257 -0.13 -16.37 8.53
N ASP A 258 -1.16 -17.21 8.54
CA ASP A 258 -1.09 -18.62 8.14
C ASP A 258 -0.83 -18.83 6.64
N ILE A 259 -1.19 -17.84 5.82
CA ILE A 259 -0.83 -17.80 4.40
C ILE A 259 0.53 -17.09 4.14
N ASN A 260 1.36 -16.96 5.18
CA ASN A 260 2.73 -16.41 5.13
C ASN A 260 2.79 -14.93 4.71
N THR A 261 1.89 -14.10 5.24
CA THR A 261 1.98 -12.64 5.13
C THR A 261 2.15 -11.97 6.50
N ILE A 262 2.52 -10.70 6.49
CA ILE A 262 2.68 -9.85 7.68
C ILE A 262 1.53 -8.82 7.67
N PRO A 263 0.38 -9.08 8.31
CA PRO A 263 -0.68 -8.08 8.38
C PRO A 263 -0.30 -6.85 9.21
N ILE A 264 -0.76 -5.68 8.76
CA ILE A 264 -0.57 -4.39 9.43
C ILE A 264 -1.90 -3.65 9.64
N PRO A 265 -2.82 -4.17 10.47
CA PRO A 265 -4.12 -3.53 10.69
C PRO A 265 -3.96 -2.14 11.31
N LYS A 266 -4.65 -1.14 10.74
CA LYS A 266 -4.81 0.18 11.36
C LYS A 266 -5.93 0.17 12.39
N SER A 267 -5.67 0.75 13.56
CA SER A 267 -6.71 1.07 14.54
C SER A 267 -6.23 2.18 15.49
N SER A 268 -7.15 3.06 15.88
CA SER A 268 -6.99 4.00 16.99
C SER A 268 -7.82 3.64 18.23
N SER A 269 -8.55 2.53 18.18
CA SER A 269 -9.28 2.01 19.36
C SER A 269 -8.39 1.05 20.13
N LYS A 270 -8.10 1.38 21.39
CA LYS A 270 -7.39 0.53 22.34
C LYS A 270 -7.88 -0.92 22.34
N LYS A 271 -9.19 -1.12 22.49
CA LYS A 271 -9.82 -2.44 22.50
C LYS A 271 -9.50 -3.23 21.22
N ARG A 272 -9.59 -2.60 20.05
CA ARG A 272 -9.26 -3.29 18.78
C ARG A 272 -7.77 -3.56 18.63
N ILE A 273 -6.91 -2.67 19.09
CA ILE A 273 -5.45 -2.88 19.10
C ILE A 273 -5.11 -4.12 19.95
N GLU A 274 -5.64 -4.19 21.18
CA GLU A 274 -5.46 -5.33 22.08
C GLU A 274 -6.03 -6.64 21.49
N GLN A 275 -7.19 -6.56 20.82
CA GLN A 275 -7.78 -7.71 20.15
C GLN A 275 -6.92 -8.20 18.96
N ASN A 276 -6.43 -7.29 18.13
CA ASN A 276 -5.73 -7.61 16.89
C ASN A 276 -4.40 -8.35 17.11
N ILE A 277 -3.71 -8.13 18.23
CA ILE A 277 -2.48 -8.86 18.56
C ILE A 277 -2.72 -10.25 19.16
N ASN A 278 -3.94 -10.51 19.67
CA ASN A 278 -4.28 -11.78 20.30
C ASN A 278 -4.68 -12.87 19.28
N ILE A 279 -3.76 -13.19 18.37
CA ILE A 279 -3.95 -14.12 17.24
C ILE A 279 -2.90 -15.24 17.17
N PHE A 280 -2.11 -15.42 18.24
CA PHE A 280 -0.98 -16.36 18.27
C PHE A 280 -1.19 -17.57 19.20
N ASP A 281 -2.36 -17.65 19.83
CA ASP A 281 -2.82 -18.75 20.70
C ASP A 281 -3.74 -19.74 19.97
N PHE A 282 -3.93 -19.58 18.66
CA PHE A 282 -4.62 -20.52 17.79
C PHE A 282 -3.97 -20.54 16.39
N LYS A 283 -4.33 -21.54 15.58
CA LYS A 283 -3.87 -21.71 14.21
C LYS A 283 -5.01 -22.25 13.35
N LEU A 284 -5.16 -21.75 12.13
CA LEU A 284 -6.15 -22.29 11.20
C LEU A 284 -5.67 -23.62 10.61
N THR A 285 -6.62 -24.53 10.43
CA THR A 285 -6.42 -25.79 9.70
C THR A 285 -6.35 -25.53 8.19
N PRO A 286 -5.71 -26.43 7.40
CA PRO A 286 -5.71 -26.32 5.94
C PRO A 286 -7.12 -26.21 5.34
N GLU A 287 -8.10 -26.90 5.91
CA GLU A 287 -9.50 -26.86 5.48
C GLU A 287 -10.14 -25.50 5.74
N GLU A 288 -9.86 -24.88 6.89
CA GLU A 288 -10.34 -23.54 7.22
C GLU A 288 -9.69 -22.47 6.34
N ILE A 289 -8.40 -22.60 6.03
CA ILE A 289 -7.72 -21.73 5.06
C ILE A 289 -8.39 -21.87 3.68
N ALA A 290 -8.65 -23.10 3.23
CA ALA A 290 -9.30 -23.36 1.95
C ALA A 290 -10.75 -22.82 1.88
N ILE A 291 -11.45 -22.74 3.02
CA ILE A 291 -12.75 -22.07 3.11
C ILE A 291 -12.58 -20.57 2.89
N ILE A 292 -11.62 -19.94 3.58
CA ILE A 292 -11.40 -18.49 3.46
C ILE A 292 -10.87 -18.11 2.07
N ASP A 293 -10.07 -18.96 1.44
CA ASP A 293 -9.58 -18.75 0.07
C ASP A 293 -10.71 -18.62 -0.97
N LYS A 294 -11.90 -19.18 -0.71
CA LYS A 294 -13.06 -19.05 -1.62
C LYS A 294 -13.65 -17.64 -1.67
N PHE A 295 -13.31 -16.77 -0.71
CA PHE A 295 -13.72 -15.36 -0.75
C PHE A 295 -12.92 -14.55 -1.78
N ASP A 296 -11.81 -15.08 -2.29
CA ASP A 296 -10.99 -14.39 -3.27
C ASP A 296 -11.78 -14.16 -4.56
N CYS A 297 -11.99 -12.88 -4.89
CA CYS A 297 -12.70 -12.45 -6.08
C CYS A 297 -11.89 -11.42 -6.89
N GLY A 298 -10.62 -11.22 -6.53
CA GLY A 298 -9.79 -10.15 -7.08
C GLY A 298 -10.27 -8.75 -6.68
N GLY A 299 -11.07 -8.64 -5.62
CA GLY A 299 -11.72 -7.40 -5.22
C GLY A 299 -10.76 -6.40 -4.61
N ARG A 300 -10.21 -5.50 -5.43
CA ARG A 300 -9.27 -4.44 -5.00
C ARG A 300 -9.99 -3.19 -4.50
N VAL A 301 -9.64 -2.73 -3.30
CA VAL A 301 -10.20 -1.53 -2.66
C VAL A 301 -9.33 -0.27 -2.85
N LEU A 302 -8.04 -0.41 -3.15
CA LEU A 302 -7.15 0.68 -3.57
C LEU A 302 -6.78 0.50 -5.05
N GLN A 303 -7.65 0.98 -5.95
CA GLN A 303 -7.46 0.83 -7.40
C GLN A 303 -6.61 1.95 -8.02
N PHE A 304 -6.52 3.12 -7.37
CA PHE A 304 -5.90 4.34 -7.90
C PHE A 304 -6.15 4.51 -9.41
N GLU A 305 -7.43 4.64 -9.80
CA GLU A 305 -7.86 4.62 -11.21
C GLU A 305 -7.13 5.65 -12.09
N GLN A 306 -6.69 6.79 -11.53
CA GLN A 306 -5.89 7.77 -12.28
C GLN A 306 -4.52 7.24 -12.70
N TYR A 307 -4.00 6.20 -12.04
CA TYR A 307 -2.72 5.60 -12.38
C TYR A 307 -2.81 4.72 -13.61
N LEU A 308 -4.01 4.30 -14.05
CA LEU A 308 -4.20 3.47 -15.26
C LEU A 308 -3.55 4.06 -16.53
N PHE A 309 -3.30 5.38 -16.54
CA PHE A 309 -2.69 6.09 -17.65
C PHE A 309 -1.17 6.26 -17.52
N PHE A 310 -0.56 5.84 -16.41
CA PHE A 310 0.88 5.93 -16.23
C PHE A 310 1.61 4.79 -16.94
N LYS A 311 2.79 5.08 -17.50
CA LYS A 311 3.58 4.14 -18.32
C LYS A 311 3.93 2.82 -17.62
N GLU A 312 4.06 2.84 -16.30
CA GLU A 312 4.36 1.65 -15.47
C GLU A 312 3.12 1.02 -14.81
N CYS A 313 1.92 1.51 -15.09
CA CYS A 313 0.71 0.97 -14.49
C CYS A 313 0.24 -0.28 -15.24
N HIS A 314 0.70 -1.44 -14.78
CA HIS A 314 0.26 -2.74 -15.30
C HIS A 314 -0.85 -3.38 -14.44
N TYR A 315 -1.68 -2.59 -13.75
CA TYR A 315 -2.92 -3.11 -13.14
C TYR A 315 -3.97 -3.55 -14.18
N SER A 316 -3.60 -3.56 -15.46
CA SER A 316 -4.40 -3.89 -16.64
C SER A 316 -4.92 -5.34 -16.69
N THR A 317 -4.68 -6.17 -15.68
CA THR A 317 -5.17 -7.56 -15.65
C THR A 317 -6.60 -7.72 -15.09
N PHE A 318 -7.42 -6.67 -15.06
CA PHE A 318 -8.86 -6.76 -14.75
C PHE A 318 -9.73 -6.36 -15.96
N PRO A 319 -10.89 -7.02 -16.19
CA PRO A 319 -11.79 -6.72 -17.31
C PRO A 319 -12.25 -5.24 -17.36
N THR A 320 -12.26 -4.57 -16.21
CA THR A 320 -12.65 -3.15 -16.08
C THR A 320 -11.57 -2.18 -16.57
N ALA A 321 -10.28 -2.52 -16.49
CA ALA A 321 -9.20 -1.65 -16.97
C ALA A 321 -9.17 -1.58 -18.51
N GLN A 322 -9.40 -2.70 -19.20
CA GLN A 322 -9.56 -2.71 -20.66
C GLN A 322 -10.79 -1.90 -21.09
N ASN A 323 -11.92 -2.06 -20.41
CA ASN A 323 -13.13 -1.30 -20.71
C ASN A 323 -12.97 0.20 -20.42
N LEU A 324 -12.29 0.60 -19.35
CA LEU A 324 -12.05 2.01 -19.02
C LEU A 324 -11.04 2.66 -19.97
N GLN A 325 -9.93 1.99 -20.28
CA GLN A 325 -8.95 2.49 -21.23
C GLN A 325 -9.56 2.66 -22.62
N GLN A 326 -10.43 1.73 -23.05
CA GLN A 326 -11.17 1.82 -24.30
C GLN A 326 -12.29 2.89 -24.26
N PHE A 327 -12.98 3.06 -23.13
CA PHE A 327 -14.02 4.08 -22.96
C PHE A 327 -13.45 5.51 -22.97
N TYR A 328 -12.28 5.73 -22.37
CA TYR A 328 -11.59 7.02 -22.38
C TYR A 328 -10.85 7.28 -23.70
N CYS A 329 -10.25 6.26 -24.34
CA CYS A 329 -9.76 6.39 -25.72
C CYS A 329 -10.88 6.80 -26.66
N ASN A 330 -12.07 6.19 -26.54
CA ASN A 330 -13.23 6.58 -27.32
C ASN A 330 -13.66 8.03 -27.02
N LYS A 331 -13.73 8.46 -25.75
CA LYS A 331 -14.03 9.87 -25.40
C LYS A 331 -12.99 10.85 -25.93
N GLN A 332 -11.71 10.51 -25.92
CA GLN A 332 -10.65 11.35 -26.46
C GLN A 332 -10.72 11.39 -28.00
N TYR A 333 -11.13 10.29 -28.65
CA TYR A 333 -11.48 10.25 -30.06
C TYR A 333 -12.69 11.15 -30.37
N TYR A 334 -13.75 11.11 -29.54
CA TYR A 334 -14.93 11.98 -29.71
C TYR A 334 -14.63 13.45 -29.44
N CYS A 335 -13.76 13.79 -28.48
CA CYS A 335 -13.27 15.15 -28.27
C CYS A 335 -12.41 15.62 -29.46
N ASN A 336 -11.53 14.78 -29.99
CA ASN A 336 -10.71 15.13 -31.16
C ASN A 336 -11.55 15.24 -32.44
N VAL A 337 -12.56 14.39 -32.63
CA VAL A 337 -13.52 14.51 -33.74
C VAL A 337 -14.39 15.76 -33.57
N ALA A 338 -14.81 16.10 -32.35
CA ALA A 338 -15.55 17.33 -32.07
C ALA A 338 -14.69 18.59 -32.31
N ILE A 339 -13.40 18.56 -31.95
CA ILE A 339 -12.46 19.66 -32.21
C ILE A 339 -12.17 19.80 -33.72
N VAL A 340 -12.03 18.69 -34.45
CA VAL A 340 -11.86 18.69 -35.91
C VAL A 340 -13.14 19.15 -36.61
N LEU A 341 -14.34 18.78 -36.12
CA LEU A 341 -15.61 19.29 -36.62
C LEU A 341 -15.80 20.78 -36.31
N LEU A 342 -15.40 21.26 -35.12
CA LEU A 342 -15.43 22.69 -34.78
C LEU A 342 -14.42 23.50 -35.61
N GLN A 343 -13.24 22.95 -35.91
CA GLN A 343 -12.26 23.58 -36.79
C GLN A 343 -12.72 23.59 -38.26
N LEU A 344 -13.45 22.57 -38.72
CA LEU A 344 -14.06 22.54 -40.05
C LEU A 344 -15.27 23.49 -40.16
N LEU A 345 -16.01 23.71 -39.07
CA LEU A 345 -17.11 24.68 -38.99
C LEU A 345 -16.63 26.14 -38.88
N CYS A 346 -15.40 26.37 -38.42
CA CYS A 346 -14.78 27.71 -38.40
C CYS A 346 -14.11 28.12 -39.71
N CYS A 347 -14.01 27.23 -40.71
CA CYS A 347 -13.24 27.45 -41.94
C CYS A 347 -14.05 27.37 -43.25
N ARG A 348 -15.38 27.43 -43.24
CA ARG A 348 -16.15 27.54 -44.50
C ARG A 348 -17.20 28.62 -44.43
N ASP A 349 -17.05 29.57 -45.35
CA ASP A 349 -18.04 30.54 -45.76
C ASP A 349 -19.43 29.91 -45.92
N PHE A 350 -20.41 30.68 -45.48
CA PHE A 350 -21.81 30.53 -45.81
C PHE A 350 -21.98 30.34 -47.32
N GLU A 351 -22.37 29.14 -47.74
CA GLU A 351 -23.52 28.90 -48.64
C GLU A 351 -23.55 27.41 -49.04
N HIS A 352 -24.75 26.84 -49.03
CA HIS A 352 -25.09 25.48 -49.46
C HIS A 352 -24.60 24.32 -48.59
N LEU A 353 -25.48 23.87 -47.67
CA LEU A 353 -25.72 22.44 -47.42
C LEU A 353 -27.06 22.27 -46.68
N ASN A 354 -28.14 22.40 -47.45
CA ASN A 354 -29.40 21.73 -47.15
C ASN A 354 -29.24 20.26 -47.55
N ASN A 355 -29.80 19.37 -46.73
CA ASN A 355 -29.83 17.91 -46.84
C ASN A 355 -28.57 17.21 -46.34
N PHE A 356 -28.64 16.70 -45.09
CA PHE A 356 -28.52 15.28 -44.76
C PHE A 356 -28.60 15.12 -43.23
N LEU A 357 -29.80 15.27 -42.68
CA LEU A 357 -30.18 14.56 -41.46
C LEU A 357 -30.77 13.23 -41.91
N PHE A 358 -30.19 12.09 -41.55
CA PHE A 358 -30.92 10.85 -41.26
C PHE A 358 -29.97 9.70 -40.84
N PHE A 359 -30.39 8.95 -39.79
CA PHE A 359 -29.89 7.67 -39.24
C PHE A 359 -28.59 7.68 -38.41
N GLN A 360 -28.46 7.03 -37.23
CA GLN A 360 -29.35 6.28 -36.33
C GLN A 360 -28.54 5.99 -35.03
N ILE A 361 -29.23 5.95 -33.88
CA ILE A 361 -29.01 5.20 -32.61
C ILE A 361 -27.59 4.87 -32.16
#